data_AF-A0A3M8EP72-F1
#
_entry.id   AF-A0A3M8EP72-F1
#
_cell.length_a   1.000
_cell.length_b   1.000
_cell.length_c   1.000
_cell.angle_alpha   90.00
_cell.angle_beta   90.00
_cell.angle_gamma   90.00
#
_symmetry.space_group_name_H-M   'P 1'
#
loop_
_entity.id
_entity.type
_entity.pdbx_description
1 polymer ?
#
loop_
_entity_poly.entity_id
_entity_poly.type
_entity_poly.pdbx_seq_one_letter_code
_entity_poly.pdbx_strand_id
1 'polypeptide(L)'
;MKIIRILFFAVFSTLPLTAQTIMINGLPRDTSYTLQSSYQKEVKRFPFIRIAEAKGSHEMNVYPDIVYKTVGDTKYGDRELRLSVYRPADEHDYPVVMMIHGGGWNSGSPDMQEVLAIHLSRKGFATVTVEYRLSPEQLYPAAVDDLNDAVSWISRNAEEYGFDAGKIAVSGCSAGGQLAALIGTKNRDNLIKAVINIDGISTFIERETVDRAEKAKNAGDKMPADALWLDGAYSEKPEVWKDASAIYWVGTHSAPVCFINSSIARFHNGRDEYIRRLDSLGIYSEKHTFEDTPHTFWLFHPWHLSAVNLMANFLWKLFDEPAVIDRSHYDIVVAQDGTGDFRTVQEAVNAVPDFRKWPTRIFIRNGIYREKIIIPDTKQYLTLVGEDKYRTILSYNNYASKKSPFGDEIGTSGSASMYVCPDLFKAENITFENAAGPVGQAVAIIVRSDRARFHNCRFLGFQDTLYTHKAFSRQYYSNCYIQGTVDFIFGASTAWFEECEIVCKGNGYVTAASTPRNTPFGYVFRKCRITGEQAHSFHLGRPWRPYAHVAFIECELGNTIKPEGWNNWNNEKNESTARFVEYGNRGEGAATQARVKWSHQLTDTEVQNYSKEKVLGSDFWE
;
A
#
# COMPACT_ATOMS: atom_id res chain seq x y z
N MET A 1 51.20 -45.88 7.80
CA MET A 1 50.69 -45.22 9.02
C MET A 1 49.47 -44.39 8.67
N LYS A 2 48.29 -44.77 9.18
CA LYS A 2 47.00 -44.14 8.88
C LYS A 2 46.84 -42.85 9.70
N ILE A 3 46.48 -41.75 9.05
CA ILE A 3 46.12 -40.47 9.68
C ILE A 3 44.63 -40.52 10.02
N ILE A 4 44.30 -40.42 11.30
CA ILE A 4 42.93 -40.37 11.84
C ILE A 4 42.41 -38.94 11.71
N ARG A 5 41.32 -38.75 10.96
CA ARG A 5 40.53 -37.51 10.95
C ARG A 5 39.48 -37.58 12.06
N ILE A 6 39.53 -36.63 13.00
CA ILE A 6 38.50 -36.42 14.02
C ILE A 6 37.41 -35.52 13.40
N LEU A 7 36.19 -36.05 13.27
CA LEU A 7 35.00 -35.27 12.94
C LEU A 7 34.45 -34.61 14.21
N PHE A 8 34.35 -33.29 14.21
CA PHE A 8 33.53 -32.55 15.19
C PHE A 8 32.07 -32.60 14.73
N PHE A 9 31.23 -33.29 15.49
CA PHE A 9 29.78 -33.17 15.40
C PHE A 9 29.34 -31.93 16.20
N ALA A 10 28.92 -30.88 15.50
CA ALA A 10 28.19 -29.77 16.11
C ALA A 10 26.71 -30.19 16.23
N VAL A 11 26.29 -30.54 17.45
CA VAL A 11 24.88 -30.73 17.79
C VAL A 11 24.24 -29.34 17.86
N PHE A 12 23.44 -28.98 16.86
CA PHE A 12 22.54 -27.83 16.95
C PHE A 12 21.42 -28.16 17.94
N SER A 13 21.55 -27.70 19.17
CA SER A 13 20.43 -27.66 20.11
C SER A 13 19.50 -26.50 19.72
N THR A 14 18.30 -26.85 19.27
CA THR A 14 17.19 -25.90 19.13
C THR A 14 16.70 -25.52 20.52
N LEU A 15 17.26 -24.47 21.11
CA LEU A 15 16.68 -23.84 22.29
C LEU A 15 15.46 -23.01 21.84
N PRO A 16 14.28 -23.17 22.47
CA PRO A 16 13.18 -22.22 22.28
C PRO A 16 13.64 -20.84 22.74
N LEU A 17 13.40 -19.79 21.92
CA LEU A 17 13.56 -18.40 22.36
C LEU A 17 12.66 -18.17 23.57
N THR A 18 13.24 -18.18 24.77
CA THR A 18 12.57 -17.67 25.96
C THR A 18 12.57 -16.14 25.88
N ALA A 19 11.44 -15.52 26.25
CA ALA A 19 11.30 -14.08 26.32
C ALA A 19 12.38 -13.53 27.28
N GLN A 20 13.38 -12.83 26.75
CA GLN A 20 14.35 -12.11 27.56
C GLN A 20 13.78 -10.72 27.84
N THR A 21 13.33 -10.50 29.07
CA THR A 21 13.09 -9.13 29.55
C THR A 21 14.45 -8.48 29.75
N ILE A 22 14.71 -7.40 29.01
CA ILE A 22 15.99 -6.67 29.05
C ILE A 22 15.73 -5.26 29.58
N MET A 23 16.70 -4.70 30.30
CA MET A 23 16.62 -3.30 30.73
C MET A 23 17.08 -2.40 29.58
N ILE A 24 16.16 -1.59 29.04
CA ILE A 24 16.45 -0.57 28.03
C ILE A 24 16.15 0.78 28.67
N ASN A 25 17.16 1.66 28.77
CA ASN A 25 17.07 2.95 29.44
C ASN A 25 16.49 2.87 30.87
N GLY A 26 16.88 1.83 31.64
CA GLY A 26 16.38 1.65 33.00
C GLY A 26 14.97 1.07 33.12
N LEU A 27 14.32 0.70 32.01
CA LEU A 27 12.98 0.13 31.97
C LEU A 27 13.01 -1.34 31.51
N PRO A 28 12.24 -2.24 32.17
CA PRO A 28 12.10 -3.62 31.70
C PRO A 28 11.26 -3.64 30.41
N ARG A 29 11.85 -4.14 29.31
CA ARG A 29 11.16 -4.34 28.04
C ARG A 29 11.20 -5.79 27.61
N ASP A 30 10.06 -6.32 27.18
CA ASP A 30 10.01 -7.55 26.40
C ASP A 30 10.34 -7.21 24.93
N THR A 31 11.48 -7.69 24.43
CA THR A 31 11.95 -7.44 23.06
C THR A 31 11.63 -8.58 22.11
N SER A 32 10.76 -9.51 22.50
CA SER A 32 10.42 -10.69 21.67
C SER A 32 9.61 -10.33 20.42
N TYR A 33 8.83 -9.24 20.47
CA TYR A 33 8.06 -8.74 19.34
C TYR A 33 8.86 -7.70 18.54
N THR A 34 9.39 -8.12 17.40
CA THR A 34 10.06 -7.25 16.42
C THR A 34 9.57 -7.59 15.01
N LEU A 35 9.85 -6.71 14.05
CA LEU A 35 9.60 -6.96 12.63
C LEU A 35 10.30 -8.25 12.17
N GLN A 36 11.55 -8.44 12.59
CA GLN A 36 12.35 -9.60 12.18
C GLN A 36 11.85 -10.90 12.81
N SER A 37 11.52 -10.91 14.10
CA SER A 37 10.97 -12.11 14.74
C SER A 37 9.60 -12.48 14.18
N SER A 38 8.77 -11.47 13.87
CA SER A 38 7.49 -11.65 13.16
C SER A 38 7.71 -12.26 11.78
N TYR A 39 8.65 -11.74 10.98
CA TYR A 39 8.95 -12.26 9.66
C TYR A 39 9.42 -13.72 9.70
N GLN A 40 10.38 -14.04 10.57
CA GLN A 40 10.91 -15.40 10.74
C GLN A 40 9.83 -16.41 11.15
N LYS A 41 8.83 -15.96 11.91
CA LYS A 41 7.67 -16.78 12.28
C LYS A 41 6.73 -16.98 11.10
N GLU A 42 6.28 -15.89 10.47
CA GLU A 42 5.21 -15.95 9.48
C GLU A 42 5.66 -16.51 8.12
N VAL A 43 6.94 -16.31 7.73
CA VAL A 43 7.47 -16.82 6.45
C VAL A 43 7.42 -18.35 6.35
N LYS A 44 7.36 -19.06 7.48
CA LYS A 44 7.23 -20.53 7.52
C LYS A 44 5.90 -21.00 6.95
N ARG A 45 4.82 -20.24 7.18
CA ARG A 45 3.48 -20.54 6.66
C ARG A 45 3.21 -19.77 5.36
N PHE A 46 3.75 -18.57 5.23
CA PHE A 46 3.54 -17.68 4.10
C PHE A 46 4.88 -17.38 3.39
N PRO A 47 5.47 -18.33 2.64
CA PRO A 47 6.81 -18.18 2.06
C PRO A 47 6.93 -17.06 1.01
N PHE A 48 5.80 -16.58 0.50
CA PHE A 48 5.73 -15.49 -0.47
C PHE A 48 5.83 -14.08 0.15
N ILE A 49 5.69 -13.95 1.48
CA ILE A 49 5.63 -12.63 2.12
C ILE A 49 6.94 -11.88 1.94
N ARG A 50 6.83 -10.55 1.88
CA ARG A 50 7.96 -9.63 1.93
C ARG A 50 7.69 -8.59 2.99
N ILE A 51 8.71 -8.21 3.73
CA ILE A 51 8.65 -7.10 4.67
C ILE A 51 8.21 -5.85 3.91
N ALA A 52 7.22 -5.15 4.44
CA ALA A 52 6.84 -3.85 3.90
C ALA A 52 7.94 -2.84 4.21
N GLU A 53 8.35 -2.09 3.20
CA GLU A 53 9.36 -1.05 3.30
C GLU A 53 8.78 0.26 2.76
N ALA A 54 9.15 1.38 3.37
CA ALA A 54 8.94 2.70 2.81
C ALA A 54 10.32 3.35 2.61
N LYS A 55 10.70 3.57 1.34
CA LYS A 55 11.90 4.34 0.97
C LYS A 55 11.49 5.73 0.47
N GLY A 56 12.40 6.70 0.59
CA GLY A 56 12.24 8.06 0.08
C GLY A 56 11.63 9.04 1.08
N SER A 57 12.48 9.88 1.68
CA SER A 57 12.10 10.98 2.58
C SER A 57 11.89 12.32 1.88
N HIS A 58 12.21 12.43 0.58
CA HIS A 58 12.28 13.75 -0.07
C HIS A 58 10.92 14.41 -0.29
N GLU A 59 9.84 13.63 -0.21
CA GLU A 59 8.45 14.11 -0.32
C GLU A 59 7.77 14.33 1.05
N MET A 60 8.49 14.15 2.17
CA MET A 60 7.88 14.20 3.50
C MET A 60 8.76 14.91 4.54
N ASN A 61 8.12 15.67 5.41
CA ASN A 61 8.73 16.20 6.63
C ASN A 61 8.55 15.18 7.76
N VAL A 62 9.65 14.86 8.43
CA VAL A 62 9.69 13.91 9.57
C VAL A 62 10.26 14.63 10.79
N TYR A 63 9.50 14.59 11.89
CA TYR A 63 9.89 15.16 13.18
C TYR A 63 9.97 14.01 14.20
N PRO A 64 11.15 13.40 14.38
CA PRO A 64 11.31 12.25 15.25
C PRO A 64 11.46 12.65 16.73
N ASP A 65 11.12 11.71 17.62
CA ASP A 65 11.50 11.73 19.05
C ASP A 65 11.02 12.95 19.86
N ILE A 66 9.84 13.48 19.54
CA ILE A 66 9.24 14.60 20.27
C ILE A 66 8.69 14.11 21.61
N VAL A 67 9.08 14.76 22.70
CA VAL A 67 8.53 14.49 24.04
C VAL A 67 7.12 15.09 24.15
N TYR A 68 6.11 14.25 24.39
CA TYR A 68 4.73 14.71 24.55
C TYR A 68 4.26 14.71 26.01
N LYS A 69 4.90 13.91 26.87
CA LYS A 69 4.57 13.77 28.29
C LYS A 69 5.80 13.36 29.09
N THR A 70 5.96 13.97 30.26
CA THR A 70 6.90 13.51 31.29
C THR A 70 6.09 12.96 32.46
N VAL A 71 6.36 11.71 32.83
CA VAL A 71 5.72 10.98 33.93
C VAL A 71 6.71 10.91 35.09
N GLY A 72 6.39 11.58 36.20
CA GLY A 72 7.17 11.51 37.43
C GLY A 72 6.81 10.30 38.31
N ASP A 73 7.62 10.07 39.34
CA ASP A 73 7.36 9.12 40.44
C ASP A 73 7.08 7.67 40.01
N THR A 74 7.66 7.24 38.88
CA THR A 74 7.63 5.82 38.52
C THR A 74 8.62 5.03 39.37
N LYS A 75 8.40 3.72 39.51
CA LYS A 75 9.37 2.80 40.15
C LYS A 75 10.75 2.76 39.49
N TYR A 76 10.92 3.40 38.32
CA TYR A 76 12.17 3.48 37.56
C TYR A 76 12.66 4.93 37.36
N GLY A 77 12.08 5.90 38.07
CA GLY A 77 12.40 7.33 37.94
C GLY A 77 11.51 8.06 36.94
N ASP A 78 11.83 9.32 36.66
CA ASP A 78 11.09 10.13 35.70
C ASP A 78 11.22 9.54 34.30
N ARG A 79 10.10 9.54 33.56
CA ARG A 79 10.03 8.99 32.22
C ARG A 79 9.45 9.99 31.23
N GLU A 80 10.20 10.28 30.17
CA GLU A 80 9.68 10.96 28.99
C GLU A 80 9.05 9.94 28.04
N LEU A 81 7.83 10.21 27.59
CA LEU A 81 7.16 9.47 26.53
C LEU A 81 7.24 10.29 25.24
N ARG A 82 7.56 9.59 24.14
CA ARG A 82 7.85 10.23 22.85
C ARG A 82 6.89 9.84 21.74
N LEU A 83 6.83 10.68 20.72
CA LEU A 83 6.12 10.46 19.46
C LEU A 83 6.94 10.96 18.27
N SER A 84 6.60 10.51 17.07
CA SER A 84 7.20 10.99 15.83
C SER A 84 6.11 11.40 14.83
N VAL A 85 6.28 12.56 14.20
CA VAL A 85 5.34 13.11 13.21
C VAL A 85 5.86 12.87 11.79
N TYR A 86 4.98 12.40 10.91
CA TYR A 86 5.22 12.26 9.48
C TYR A 86 4.11 12.96 8.71
N ARG A 87 4.47 13.90 7.83
CA ARG A 87 3.53 14.63 6.97
C ARG A 87 4.10 14.88 5.58
N PRO A 88 3.26 15.10 4.55
CA PRO A 88 3.72 15.58 3.26
C PRO A 88 4.54 16.88 3.39
N ALA A 89 5.56 17.03 2.53
CA ALA A 89 6.48 18.17 2.54
C ALA A 89 5.89 19.42 1.83
N ASP A 90 4.79 19.94 2.37
CA ASP A 90 4.16 21.19 1.93
C ASP A 90 3.56 21.97 3.11
N GLU A 91 2.83 23.06 2.83
CA GLU A 91 2.25 23.97 3.83
C GLU A 91 0.79 23.66 4.18
N HIS A 92 0.20 22.56 3.66
CA HIS A 92 -1.21 22.26 3.89
C HIS A 92 -1.48 21.68 5.28
N ASP A 93 -2.64 21.98 5.87
CA ASP A 93 -3.11 21.27 7.05
C ASP A 93 -3.73 19.94 6.67
N TYR A 94 -3.37 18.88 7.38
CA TYR A 94 -3.83 17.52 7.10
C TYR A 94 -4.67 16.94 8.24
N PRO A 95 -5.72 16.16 7.94
CA PRO A 95 -6.29 15.27 8.93
C PRO A 95 -5.19 14.37 9.52
N VAL A 96 -5.20 14.18 10.83
CA VAL A 96 -4.09 13.56 11.55
C VAL A 96 -4.49 12.22 12.16
N VAL A 97 -3.63 11.21 12.01
CA VAL A 97 -3.87 9.86 12.53
C VAL A 97 -2.79 9.48 13.55
N MET A 98 -3.19 9.32 14.80
CA MET A 98 -2.32 8.77 15.84
C MET A 98 -2.21 7.24 15.68
N MET A 99 -0.99 6.73 15.61
CA MET A 99 -0.66 5.33 15.27
C MET A 99 -0.13 4.60 16.49
N ILE A 100 -0.97 3.74 17.08
CA ILE A 100 -0.71 3.00 18.33
C ILE A 100 -0.15 1.62 18.01
N HIS A 101 1.07 1.36 18.48
CA HIS A 101 1.73 0.09 18.22
C HIS A 101 1.11 -1.09 19.00
N GLY A 102 1.19 -2.27 18.41
CA GLY A 102 0.86 -3.55 19.06
C GLY A 102 1.98 -4.08 19.94
N GLY A 103 1.90 -5.37 20.28
CA GLY A 103 2.88 -6.05 21.14
C GLY A 103 2.31 -6.54 22.48
N GLY A 104 1.02 -6.87 22.54
CA GLY A 104 0.42 -7.52 23.71
C GLY A 104 0.50 -6.71 25.00
N TRP A 105 0.47 -5.38 24.91
CA TRP A 105 0.56 -4.43 26.05
C TRP A 105 1.86 -4.53 26.87
N ASN A 106 2.80 -5.40 26.50
CA ASN A 106 4.03 -5.66 27.24
C ASN A 106 5.32 -5.58 26.40
N SER A 107 5.18 -5.40 25.08
CA SER A 107 6.27 -5.32 24.10
C SER A 107 5.91 -4.35 22.95
N GLY A 108 6.83 -4.20 22.00
CA GLY A 108 6.66 -3.34 20.82
C GLY A 108 7.24 -1.94 20.99
N SER A 109 7.25 -1.18 19.88
CA SER A 109 7.69 0.21 19.84
C SER A 109 6.92 0.99 18.76
N PRO A 110 6.91 2.34 18.83
CA PRO A 110 6.31 3.19 17.79
C PRO A 110 6.88 2.93 16.39
N ASP A 111 8.15 2.54 16.27
CA ASP A 111 8.83 2.24 15.00
C ASP A 111 8.12 1.11 14.21
N MET A 112 7.44 0.21 14.92
CA MET A 112 6.65 -0.86 14.30
C MET A 112 5.45 -0.33 13.49
N GLN A 113 5.11 0.96 13.63
CA GLN A 113 4.06 1.64 12.86
C GLN A 113 4.62 2.55 11.75
N GLU A 114 5.93 2.81 11.71
CA GLU A 114 6.54 3.80 10.82
C GLU A 114 6.19 3.57 9.35
N VAL A 115 6.37 2.34 8.83
CA VAL A 115 6.08 2.04 7.42
C VAL A 115 4.60 2.26 7.08
N LEU A 116 3.70 1.94 8.01
CA LEU A 116 2.27 2.16 7.85
C LEU A 116 1.93 3.67 7.89
N ALA A 117 2.56 4.41 8.80
CA ALA A 117 2.45 5.85 8.94
C ALA A 117 2.89 6.58 7.68
N ILE A 118 4.07 6.24 7.13
CA ILE A 118 4.60 6.81 5.89
C ILE A 118 3.66 6.55 4.70
N HIS A 119 3.19 5.31 4.53
CA HIS A 119 2.30 4.99 3.41
C HIS A 119 0.92 5.61 3.53
N LEU A 120 0.39 5.78 4.74
CA LEU A 120 -0.84 6.52 4.96
C LEU A 120 -0.63 8.03 4.74
N SER A 121 0.53 8.56 5.13
CA SER A 121 0.86 9.97 4.90
C SER A 121 0.86 10.34 3.41
N ARG A 122 1.40 9.44 2.57
CA ARG A 122 1.32 9.52 1.10
C ARG A 122 -0.10 9.47 0.51
N LYS A 123 -1.12 9.17 1.32
CA LYS A 123 -2.53 9.20 0.94
C LYS A 123 -3.22 10.52 1.37
N GLY A 124 -2.46 11.49 1.87
CA GLY A 124 -2.92 12.83 2.23
C GLY A 124 -3.30 12.98 3.71
N PHE A 125 -2.55 12.35 4.61
CA PHE A 125 -2.78 12.43 6.06
C PHE A 125 -1.49 12.83 6.78
N ALA A 126 -1.59 13.55 7.88
CA ALA A 126 -0.50 13.57 8.85
C ALA A 126 -0.60 12.31 9.72
N THR A 127 0.53 11.75 10.14
CA THR A 127 0.54 10.57 11.01
C THR A 127 1.49 10.76 12.17
N VAL A 128 1.11 10.24 13.34
CA VAL A 128 1.85 10.40 14.59
C VAL A 128 2.05 9.03 15.23
N THR A 129 3.25 8.46 15.16
CA THR A 129 3.56 7.21 15.91
C THR A 129 3.79 7.56 17.37
N VAL A 130 3.21 6.80 18.30
CA VAL A 130 3.19 7.17 19.73
C VAL A 130 3.66 6.07 20.65
N GLU A 131 4.52 6.42 21.61
CA GLU A 131 4.94 5.57 22.71
C GLU A 131 3.95 5.64 23.88
N TYR A 132 3.70 4.52 24.55
CA TYR A 132 2.92 4.45 25.79
C TYR A 132 3.59 3.52 26.82
N ARG A 133 3.18 3.61 28.09
CA ARG A 133 3.71 2.72 29.14
C ARG A 133 3.22 1.28 28.98
N LEU A 134 4.14 0.32 29.01
CA LEU A 134 3.88 -1.12 28.81
C LEU A 134 3.97 -1.88 30.13
N SER A 135 3.33 -3.05 30.22
CA SER A 135 3.61 -4.01 31.31
C SER A 135 5.00 -4.64 31.10
N PRO A 136 5.82 -4.88 32.15
CA PRO A 136 5.53 -4.75 33.56
C PRO A 136 5.84 -3.38 34.14
N GLU A 137 6.22 -2.38 33.35
CA GLU A 137 6.51 -1.03 33.84
C GLU A 137 5.30 -0.41 34.52
N GLN A 138 4.16 -0.44 33.84
CA GLN A 138 2.86 -0.06 34.38
C GLN A 138 1.78 -1.01 33.88
N LEU A 139 0.73 -1.13 34.70
CA LEU A 139 -0.46 -1.92 34.40
C LEU A 139 -1.58 -1.01 33.88
N TYR A 140 -2.73 -1.58 33.53
CA TYR A 140 -3.93 -0.82 33.26
C TYR A 140 -4.28 0.11 34.45
N PRO A 141 -4.68 1.39 34.24
CA PRO A 141 -5.03 2.05 32.97
C PRO A 141 -3.93 2.93 32.36
N ALA A 142 -2.67 2.87 32.82
CA ALA A 142 -1.63 3.86 32.49
C ALA A 142 -1.47 4.16 30.98
N ALA A 143 -1.49 3.12 30.14
CA ALA A 143 -1.42 3.27 28.69
C ALA A 143 -2.59 4.07 28.09
N VAL A 144 -3.80 3.91 28.65
CA VAL A 144 -5.00 4.64 28.21
C VAL A 144 -4.86 6.13 28.52
N ASP A 145 -4.35 6.46 29.70
CA ASP A 145 -4.11 7.85 30.10
C ASP A 145 -3.04 8.51 29.22
N ASP A 146 -1.93 7.81 28.98
CA ASP A 146 -0.84 8.29 28.13
C ASP A 146 -1.33 8.60 26.70
N LEU A 147 -2.16 7.72 26.13
CA LEU A 147 -2.70 7.91 24.78
C LEU A 147 -3.73 9.04 24.70
N ASN A 148 -4.53 9.26 25.73
CA ASN A 148 -5.43 10.43 25.77
C ASN A 148 -4.64 11.75 25.89
N ASP A 149 -3.55 11.74 26.64
CA ASP A 149 -2.65 12.90 26.72
C ASP A 149 -1.95 13.16 25.37
N ALA A 150 -1.59 12.11 24.62
CA ALA A 150 -1.06 12.23 23.27
C ALA A 150 -2.08 12.81 22.28
N VAL A 151 -3.35 12.38 22.32
CA VAL A 151 -4.43 13.01 21.52
C VAL A 151 -4.57 14.50 21.86
N SER A 152 -4.53 14.83 23.16
CA SER A 152 -4.58 16.22 23.63
C SER A 152 -3.34 17.03 23.20
N TRP A 153 -2.18 16.38 23.11
CA TRP A 153 -0.96 16.98 22.57
C TRP A 153 -1.10 17.27 21.07
N ILE A 154 -1.62 16.32 20.28
CA ILE A 154 -1.87 16.51 18.84
C ILE A 154 -2.78 17.72 18.61
N SER A 155 -3.89 17.81 19.35
CA SER A 155 -4.83 18.93 19.25
C SER A 155 -4.18 20.29 19.60
N ARG A 156 -3.37 20.35 20.68
CA ARG A 156 -2.72 21.59 21.12
C ARG A 156 -1.57 22.06 20.24
N ASN A 157 -0.90 21.15 19.52
CA ASN A 157 0.24 21.46 18.66
C ASN A 157 -0.13 21.44 17.17
N ALA A 158 -1.42 21.53 16.85
CA ALA A 158 -1.92 21.42 15.48
C ALA A 158 -1.28 22.47 14.54
N GLU A 159 -1.15 23.72 14.98
CA GLU A 159 -0.54 24.80 14.18
C GLU A 159 0.95 24.53 13.89
N GLU A 160 1.70 24.02 14.87
CA GLU A 160 3.15 23.79 14.73
C GLU A 160 3.48 22.71 13.69
N TYR A 161 2.64 21.68 13.60
CA TYR A 161 2.86 20.52 12.72
C TYR A 161 1.91 20.47 11.52
N GLY A 162 1.05 21.49 11.35
CA GLY A 162 0.04 21.61 10.30
C GLY A 162 -0.99 20.46 10.32
N PHE A 163 -1.61 20.24 11.47
CA PHE A 163 -2.70 19.28 11.63
C PHE A 163 -4.06 19.99 11.57
N ASP A 164 -5.03 19.35 10.93
CA ASP A 164 -6.44 19.74 11.08
C ASP A 164 -6.97 19.20 12.42
N ALA A 165 -6.99 20.07 13.43
CA ALA A 165 -7.47 19.75 14.78
C ALA A 165 -8.94 19.30 14.82
N GLY A 166 -9.73 19.59 13.77
CA GLY A 166 -11.11 19.13 13.62
C GLY A 166 -11.20 17.68 13.15
N LYS A 167 -10.10 17.09 12.64
CA LYS A 167 -10.08 15.78 11.97
C LYS A 167 -8.98 14.87 12.53
N ILE A 168 -9.04 14.62 13.84
CA ILE A 168 -8.13 13.71 14.55
C ILE A 168 -8.70 12.29 14.52
N ALA A 169 -7.93 11.34 14.01
CA ALA A 169 -8.22 9.91 14.05
C ALA A 169 -7.21 9.16 14.91
N VAL A 170 -7.59 7.99 15.40
CA VAL A 170 -6.67 7.05 16.07
C VAL A 170 -6.70 5.71 15.36
N SER A 171 -5.54 5.12 15.17
CA SER A 171 -5.34 3.82 14.55
C SER A 171 -4.46 2.97 15.44
N GLY A 172 -4.66 1.66 15.45
CA GLY A 172 -3.69 0.77 16.08
C GLY A 172 -3.79 -0.67 15.61
N CYS A 173 -2.70 -1.41 15.85
CA CYS A 173 -2.60 -2.83 15.49
C CYS A 173 -2.58 -3.72 16.74
N SER A 174 -3.31 -4.84 16.73
CA SER A 174 -3.33 -5.83 17.83
C SER A 174 -3.72 -5.16 19.17
N ALA A 175 -2.89 -5.26 20.20
CA ALA A 175 -3.04 -4.51 21.45
C ALA A 175 -3.27 -3.00 21.23
N GLY A 176 -2.59 -2.39 20.25
CA GLY A 176 -2.81 -1.00 19.87
C GLY A 176 -4.18 -0.77 19.23
N GLY A 177 -4.70 -1.75 18.48
CA GLY A 177 -6.06 -1.69 17.92
C GLY A 177 -7.14 -1.77 18.99
N GLN A 178 -6.90 -2.58 20.04
CA GLN A 178 -7.75 -2.62 21.23
C GLN A 178 -7.71 -1.27 21.98
N LEU A 179 -6.52 -0.67 22.15
CA LEU A 179 -6.37 0.63 22.81
C LEU A 179 -7.02 1.76 21.98
N ALA A 180 -6.82 1.77 20.66
CA ALA A 180 -7.45 2.70 19.72
C ALA A 180 -8.99 2.63 19.81
N ALA A 181 -9.53 1.40 19.81
CA ALA A 181 -10.93 1.16 20.06
C ALA A 181 -11.38 1.74 21.41
N LEU A 182 -10.68 1.41 22.51
CA LEU A 182 -11.08 1.86 23.84
C LEU A 182 -11.09 3.39 23.99
N ILE A 183 -10.02 4.08 23.59
CA ILE A 183 -9.95 5.56 23.71
C ILE A 183 -10.94 6.23 22.75
N GLY A 184 -11.18 5.67 21.56
CA GLY A 184 -12.15 6.21 20.62
C GLY A 184 -13.60 5.92 20.98
N THR A 185 -13.88 4.86 21.76
CA THR A 185 -15.22 4.62 22.30
C THR A 185 -15.51 5.56 23.46
N LYS A 186 -14.59 5.66 24.43
CA LYS A 186 -14.69 6.58 25.58
C LYS A 186 -14.67 8.04 25.12
N ASN A 187 -13.91 8.31 24.06
CA ASN A 187 -13.74 9.57 23.35
C ASN A 187 -13.67 10.79 24.28
N ARG A 188 -12.64 10.82 25.12
CA ARG A 188 -12.43 11.92 26.06
C ARG A 188 -12.36 13.24 25.28
N ASP A 189 -13.13 14.23 25.75
CA ASP A 189 -13.22 15.57 25.18
C ASP A 189 -13.72 15.62 23.71
N ASN A 190 -14.27 14.50 23.20
CA ASN A 190 -14.81 14.36 21.84
C ASN A 190 -13.80 14.76 20.73
N LEU A 191 -12.50 14.59 20.98
CA LEU A 191 -11.44 14.97 20.03
C LEU A 191 -11.30 13.94 18.90
N ILE A 192 -11.54 12.66 19.17
CA ILE A 192 -11.35 11.57 18.20
C ILE A 192 -12.58 11.49 17.29
N LYS A 193 -12.35 11.58 15.98
CA LYS A 193 -13.40 11.58 14.95
C LYS A 193 -13.49 10.27 14.17
N ALA A 194 -12.47 9.43 14.27
CA ALA A 194 -12.42 8.13 13.59
C ALA A 194 -11.48 7.18 14.31
N VAL A 195 -11.83 5.88 14.30
CA VAL A 195 -11.00 4.80 14.83
C VAL A 195 -10.72 3.78 13.74
N ILE A 196 -9.46 3.38 13.60
CA ILE A 196 -9.05 2.23 12.81
C ILE A 196 -8.52 1.16 13.77
N ASN A 197 -9.22 0.03 13.83
CA ASN A 197 -8.80 -1.13 14.61
C ASN A 197 -8.27 -2.21 13.66
N ILE A 198 -6.95 -2.39 13.64
CA ILE A 198 -6.28 -3.44 12.86
C ILE A 198 -6.05 -4.65 13.78
N ASP A 199 -6.90 -5.65 13.66
CA ASP A 199 -6.77 -6.94 14.34
C ASP A 199 -6.65 -6.85 15.89
N GLY A 200 -7.28 -5.85 16.50
CA GLY A 200 -7.39 -5.68 17.95
C GLY A 200 -8.74 -6.15 18.48
N ILE A 201 -8.71 -6.85 19.61
CA ILE A 201 -9.93 -7.29 20.30
C ILE A 201 -10.74 -6.09 20.82
N SER A 202 -12.06 -6.25 20.90
CA SER A 202 -12.97 -5.22 21.44
C SER A 202 -13.42 -5.50 22.88
N THR A 203 -13.14 -6.71 23.38
CA THR A 203 -13.44 -7.15 24.75
C THR A 203 -12.43 -8.19 25.23
N PHE A 204 -12.11 -8.14 26.52
CA PHE A 204 -11.36 -9.17 27.23
C PHE A 204 -12.28 -10.25 27.82
N ILE A 205 -13.58 -9.99 27.93
CA ILE A 205 -14.56 -10.89 28.58
C ILE A 205 -15.19 -11.85 27.54
N GLU A 206 -14.38 -12.36 26.62
CA GLU A 206 -14.77 -13.53 25.83
C GLU A 206 -14.40 -14.80 26.59
N ARG A 207 -15.24 -15.84 26.46
CA ARG A 207 -15.07 -17.09 27.20
C ARG A 207 -13.68 -17.69 27.02
N GLU A 208 -13.17 -17.75 25.78
CA GLU A 208 -11.85 -18.31 25.51
C GLU A 208 -10.71 -17.51 26.16
N THR A 209 -10.84 -16.18 26.21
CA THR A 209 -9.85 -15.29 26.84
C THR A 209 -9.84 -15.50 28.35
N VAL A 210 -11.03 -15.52 28.97
CA VAL A 210 -11.22 -15.75 30.41
C VAL A 210 -10.72 -17.13 30.81
N ASP A 211 -11.18 -18.19 30.13
CA ASP A 211 -10.82 -19.58 30.44
C ASP A 211 -9.30 -19.80 30.35
N ARG A 212 -8.64 -19.16 29.37
CA ARG A 212 -7.18 -19.22 29.21
C ARG A 212 -6.44 -18.60 30.40
N ALA A 213 -6.89 -17.44 30.87
CA ALA A 213 -6.27 -16.76 32.02
C ALA A 213 -6.53 -17.54 33.33
N GLU A 214 -7.76 -18.01 33.53
CA GLU A 214 -8.12 -18.82 34.70
C GLU A 214 -7.35 -20.13 34.76
N LYS A 215 -7.20 -20.81 33.62
CA LYS A 215 -6.39 -22.03 33.54
C LYS A 215 -4.93 -21.77 33.92
N ALA A 216 -4.33 -20.71 33.38
CA ALA A 216 -2.94 -20.37 33.69
C ALA A 216 -2.75 -20.09 35.19
N LYS A 217 -3.67 -19.31 35.79
CA LYS A 217 -3.68 -19.04 37.23
C LYS A 217 -3.78 -20.33 38.04
N ASN A 218 -4.76 -21.18 37.74
CA ASN A 218 -5.02 -22.41 38.50
C ASN A 218 -3.89 -23.44 38.38
N ALA A 219 -3.16 -23.44 37.26
CA ALA A 219 -2.00 -24.31 37.06
C ALA A 219 -0.71 -23.73 37.66
N GLY A 220 -0.70 -22.47 38.10
CA GLY A 220 0.54 -21.76 38.47
C GLY A 220 1.45 -21.48 37.27
N ASP A 221 0.90 -21.47 36.06
CA ASP A 221 1.62 -21.21 34.81
C ASP A 221 1.86 -19.69 34.61
N LYS A 222 2.71 -19.35 33.64
CA LYS A 222 2.88 -17.95 33.22
C LYS A 222 1.55 -17.39 32.71
N MET A 223 1.08 -16.31 33.35
CA MET A 223 -0.15 -15.62 32.95
C MET A 223 -0.06 -15.05 31.53
N PRO A 224 -1.17 -15.05 30.75
CA PRO A 224 -1.26 -14.37 29.47
C PRO A 224 -0.96 -12.86 29.58
N ALA A 225 -0.44 -12.26 28.50
CA ALA A 225 -0.01 -10.86 28.49
C ALA A 225 -1.14 -9.87 28.83
N ASP A 226 -2.35 -10.13 28.33
CA ASP A 226 -3.59 -9.43 28.68
C ASP A 226 -3.89 -9.50 30.19
N ALA A 227 -3.87 -10.70 30.78
CA ALA A 227 -4.13 -10.86 32.21
C ALA A 227 -3.03 -10.23 33.09
N LEU A 228 -1.77 -10.27 32.65
CA LEU A 228 -0.67 -9.57 33.32
C LEU A 228 -0.86 -8.06 33.31
N TRP A 229 -1.28 -7.50 32.17
CA TRP A 229 -1.55 -6.06 32.05
C TRP A 229 -2.78 -5.61 32.86
N LEU A 230 -3.78 -6.49 33.00
CA LEU A 230 -5.01 -6.26 33.77
C LEU A 230 -4.87 -6.58 35.27
N ASP A 231 -3.66 -6.84 35.75
CA ASP A 231 -3.34 -7.15 37.16
C ASP A 231 -4.04 -8.41 37.71
N GLY A 232 -4.33 -9.40 36.86
CA GLY A 232 -4.87 -10.69 37.30
C GLY A 232 -5.87 -11.34 36.35
N ALA A 233 -6.36 -12.52 36.76
CA ALA A 233 -7.42 -13.23 36.05
C ALA A 233 -8.78 -12.55 36.25
N TYR A 234 -9.75 -12.88 35.40
CA TYR A 234 -11.08 -12.27 35.44
C TYR A 234 -11.80 -12.44 36.78
N SER A 235 -11.67 -13.61 37.42
CA SER A 235 -12.26 -13.86 38.75
C SER A 235 -11.65 -13.02 39.87
N GLU A 236 -10.46 -12.46 39.67
CA GLU A 236 -9.78 -11.59 40.64
C GLU A 236 -10.06 -10.10 40.37
N LYS A 237 -10.16 -9.72 39.08
CA LYS A 237 -10.25 -8.33 38.62
C LYS A 237 -11.38 -8.11 37.59
N PRO A 238 -12.64 -8.49 37.86
CA PRO A 238 -13.70 -8.46 36.85
C PRO A 238 -14.00 -7.05 36.35
N GLU A 239 -13.99 -6.05 37.25
CA GLU A 239 -14.25 -4.65 36.87
C GLU A 239 -13.13 -4.06 36.00
N VAL A 240 -11.87 -4.46 36.23
CA VAL A 240 -10.73 -4.00 35.40
C VAL A 240 -10.85 -4.55 33.98
N TRP A 241 -11.17 -5.84 33.84
CA TRP A 241 -11.39 -6.48 32.55
C TRP A 241 -12.54 -5.83 31.77
N LYS A 242 -13.61 -5.44 32.48
CA LYS A 242 -14.76 -4.74 31.91
C LYS A 242 -14.41 -3.31 31.50
N ASP A 243 -13.74 -2.56 32.37
CA ASP A 243 -13.31 -1.18 32.11
C ASP A 243 -12.34 -1.09 30.92
N ALA A 244 -11.45 -2.08 30.77
CA ALA A 244 -10.54 -2.18 29.64
C ALA A 244 -11.21 -2.63 28.32
N SER A 245 -12.46 -3.08 28.36
CA SER A 245 -13.18 -3.60 27.20
C SER A 245 -14.01 -2.51 26.53
N ALA A 246 -13.60 -2.07 25.34
CA ALA A 246 -14.21 -0.98 24.57
C ALA A 246 -15.73 -1.13 24.42
N ILE A 247 -16.21 -2.36 24.22
CA ILE A 247 -17.62 -2.65 23.99
C ILE A 247 -18.57 -2.18 25.10
N TYR A 248 -18.10 -2.06 26.35
CA TYR A 248 -18.92 -1.60 27.48
C TYR A 248 -19.05 -0.08 27.56
N TRP A 249 -18.30 0.65 26.75
CA TRP A 249 -18.28 2.11 26.72
C TRP A 249 -19.02 2.71 25.53
N VAL A 250 -19.57 1.88 24.64
CA VAL A 250 -20.26 2.35 23.42
C VAL A 250 -21.42 3.25 23.78
N GLY A 251 -21.37 4.49 23.30
CA GLY A 251 -22.34 5.53 23.59
C GLY A 251 -22.36 6.59 22.50
N THR A 252 -23.18 7.63 22.67
CA THR A 252 -23.41 8.66 21.65
C THR A 252 -22.19 9.51 21.31
N HIS A 253 -21.13 9.47 22.13
CA HIS A 253 -19.87 10.16 21.90
C HIS A 253 -18.80 9.27 21.26
N SER A 254 -19.09 7.98 21.04
CA SER A 254 -18.14 7.07 20.41
C SER A 254 -17.85 7.48 18.97
N ALA A 255 -16.59 7.41 18.57
CA ALA A 255 -16.19 7.69 17.21
C ALA A 255 -16.61 6.55 16.24
N PRO A 256 -16.88 6.85 14.95
CA PRO A 256 -16.95 5.85 13.89
C PRO A 256 -15.74 4.91 13.86
N VAL A 257 -15.95 3.63 13.50
CA VAL A 257 -14.89 2.61 13.56
C VAL A 257 -14.78 1.79 12.27
N CYS A 258 -13.55 1.66 11.75
CA CYS A 258 -13.19 0.69 10.72
C CYS A 258 -12.39 -0.46 11.32
N PHE A 259 -12.85 -1.70 11.10
CA PHE A 259 -12.14 -2.91 11.49
C PHE A 259 -11.43 -3.52 10.28
N ILE A 260 -10.12 -3.70 10.37
CA ILE A 260 -9.31 -4.38 9.35
C ILE A 260 -8.70 -5.63 9.96
N ASN A 261 -9.14 -6.79 9.51
CA ASN A 261 -8.94 -8.05 10.20
C ASN A 261 -8.13 -9.07 9.40
N SER A 262 -7.36 -9.89 10.12
CA SER A 262 -6.75 -11.09 9.59
C SER A 262 -7.77 -12.23 9.48
N SER A 263 -7.32 -13.38 9.01
CA SER A 263 -8.12 -14.61 8.97
C SER A 263 -8.28 -15.29 10.34
N ILE A 264 -7.71 -14.74 11.42
CA ILE A 264 -7.60 -15.40 12.72
C ILE A 264 -8.68 -14.91 13.69
N ALA A 265 -9.74 -15.71 13.84
CA ALA A 265 -10.97 -15.36 14.57
C ALA A 265 -10.78 -14.78 15.99
N ARG A 266 -9.81 -15.27 16.78
CA ARG A 266 -9.61 -14.81 18.17
C ARG A 266 -9.27 -13.31 18.29
N PHE A 267 -8.77 -12.69 17.22
CA PHE A 267 -8.47 -11.25 17.20
C PHE A 267 -9.70 -10.40 16.88
N HIS A 268 -10.85 -11.04 16.63
CA HIS A 268 -12.13 -10.37 16.34
C HIS A 268 -13.07 -10.37 17.55
N ASN A 269 -12.60 -10.84 18.71
CA ASN A 269 -13.39 -10.96 19.94
C ASN A 269 -14.12 -9.65 20.28
N GLY A 270 -15.44 -9.72 20.46
CA GLY A 270 -16.32 -8.58 20.70
C GLY A 270 -16.59 -7.65 19.50
N ARG A 271 -15.92 -7.79 18.35
CA ARG A 271 -16.06 -6.88 17.20
C ARG A 271 -17.50 -6.79 16.71
N ASP A 272 -18.11 -7.92 16.42
CA ASP A 272 -19.43 -7.92 15.78
C ASP A 272 -20.52 -7.41 16.73
N GLU A 273 -20.35 -7.58 18.05
CA GLU A 273 -21.24 -6.98 19.03
C GLU A 273 -20.98 -5.47 19.19
N TYR A 274 -19.72 -5.04 19.14
CA TYR A 274 -19.37 -3.62 19.11
C TYR A 274 -20.03 -2.93 17.89
N ILE A 275 -19.89 -3.50 16.69
CA ILE A 275 -20.57 -3.01 15.47
C ILE A 275 -22.08 -2.88 15.69
N ARG A 276 -22.75 -3.92 16.21
CA ARG A 276 -24.20 -3.87 16.49
C ARG A 276 -24.58 -2.72 17.45
N ARG A 277 -23.75 -2.43 18.45
CA ARG A 277 -23.99 -1.33 19.40
C ARG A 277 -23.80 0.04 18.73
N LEU A 278 -22.79 0.20 17.87
CA LEU A 278 -22.61 1.41 17.06
C LEU A 278 -23.79 1.64 16.10
N ASP A 279 -24.21 0.57 15.40
CA ASP A 279 -25.33 0.61 14.47
C ASP A 279 -26.63 1.05 15.17
N SER A 280 -26.88 0.58 16.40
CA SER A 280 -28.06 0.99 17.19
C SER A 280 -28.09 2.47 17.56
N LEU A 281 -26.94 3.15 17.48
CA LEU A 281 -26.77 4.57 17.73
C LEU A 281 -26.64 5.39 16.43
N GLY A 282 -26.69 4.74 15.27
CA GLY A 282 -26.45 5.39 13.97
C GLY A 282 -25.01 5.85 13.76
N ILE A 283 -24.06 5.31 14.52
CA ILE A 283 -22.63 5.64 14.38
C ILE A 283 -22.04 4.74 13.31
N TYR A 284 -21.44 5.36 12.28
CA TYR A 284 -20.90 4.63 11.14
C TYR A 284 -19.82 3.63 11.54
N SER A 285 -19.89 2.42 11.00
CA SER A 285 -18.84 1.43 11.14
C SER A 285 -18.68 0.59 9.87
N GLU A 286 -17.49 0.07 9.64
CA GLU A 286 -17.23 -0.88 8.54
C GLU A 286 -16.20 -1.94 8.94
N LYS A 287 -16.20 -3.06 8.21
CA LYS A 287 -15.29 -4.17 8.47
C LYS A 287 -14.75 -4.77 7.18
N HIS A 288 -13.48 -5.15 7.22
CA HIS A 288 -12.77 -5.79 6.14
C HIS A 288 -11.93 -6.95 6.69
N THR A 289 -11.94 -8.07 5.98
CA THR A 289 -11.15 -9.25 6.35
C THR A 289 -10.25 -9.64 5.19
N PHE A 290 -8.96 -9.89 5.48
CA PHE A 290 -8.08 -10.54 4.53
C PHE A 290 -8.05 -12.05 4.80
N GLU A 291 -8.47 -12.82 3.79
CA GLU A 291 -8.41 -14.28 3.80
C GLU A 291 -6.96 -14.79 3.78
N ASP A 292 -6.72 -15.94 4.42
CA ASP A 292 -5.42 -16.62 4.55
C ASP A 292 -4.26 -15.67 4.90
N THR A 293 -4.37 -15.04 6.07
CA THR A 293 -3.42 -14.03 6.54
C THR A 293 -2.94 -14.30 7.96
N PRO A 294 -1.69 -13.92 8.28
CA PRO A 294 -1.21 -13.92 9.65
C PRO A 294 -1.85 -12.78 10.44
N HIS A 295 -1.75 -12.85 11.75
CA HIS A 295 -2.13 -11.73 12.62
C HIS A 295 -1.41 -10.44 12.21
N THR A 296 -0.10 -10.49 11.99
CA THR A 296 0.77 -9.34 11.67
C THR A 296 0.78 -8.94 10.19
N PHE A 297 -0.31 -9.20 9.45
CA PHE A 297 -0.38 -9.00 8.00
C PHE A 297 -0.03 -7.56 7.56
N TRP A 298 -0.31 -6.56 8.40
CA TRP A 298 0.02 -5.15 8.12
C TRP A 298 1.52 -4.89 8.03
N LEU A 299 2.40 -5.81 8.46
CA LEU A 299 3.85 -5.67 8.31
C LEU A 299 4.36 -6.22 6.96
N PHE A 300 3.50 -6.87 6.18
CA PHE A 300 3.92 -7.68 5.04
C PHE A 300 3.11 -7.42 3.78
N HIS A 301 3.80 -7.47 2.65
CA HIS A 301 3.18 -7.68 1.36
C HIS A 301 2.69 -9.13 1.25
N PRO A 302 1.52 -9.38 0.63
CA PRO A 302 0.76 -8.46 -0.24
C PRO A 302 -0.39 -7.69 0.44
N TRP A 303 -0.45 -7.68 1.78
CA TRP A 303 -1.60 -7.11 2.51
C TRP A 303 -1.40 -5.66 2.92
N HIS A 304 -0.16 -5.26 3.20
CA HIS A 304 0.19 -3.92 3.72
C HIS A 304 -0.47 -2.76 2.96
N LEU A 305 -0.23 -2.62 1.64
CA LEU A 305 -0.78 -1.50 0.86
C LEU A 305 -2.30 -1.57 0.72
N SER A 306 -2.87 -2.78 0.70
CA SER A 306 -4.33 -2.94 0.74
C SER A 306 -4.91 -2.47 2.08
N ALA A 307 -4.22 -2.71 3.20
CA ALA A 307 -4.62 -2.19 4.50
C ALA A 307 -4.56 -0.66 4.52
N VAL A 308 -3.46 -0.05 4.06
CA VAL A 308 -3.33 1.41 3.91
C VAL A 308 -4.47 2.00 3.08
N ASN A 309 -4.82 1.35 1.97
CA ASN A 309 -5.92 1.79 1.12
C ASN A 309 -7.27 1.75 1.85
N LEU A 310 -7.56 0.70 2.63
CA LEU A 310 -8.79 0.63 3.42
C LEU A 310 -8.83 1.72 4.50
N MET A 311 -7.70 1.97 5.17
CA MET A 311 -7.57 3.05 6.16
C MET A 311 -7.88 4.42 5.53
N ALA A 312 -7.21 4.75 4.43
CA ALA A 312 -7.40 6.01 3.74
C ALA A 312 -8.85 6.18 3.24
N ASN A 313 -9.45 5.11 2.70
CA ASN A 313 -10.81 5.16 2.19
C ASN A 313 -11.84 5.45 3.29
N PHE A 314 -11.69 4.79 4.45
CA PHE A 314 -12.52 5.04 5.63
C PHE A 314 -12.42 6.48 6.10
N LEU A 315 -11.19 7.00 6.25
CA LEU A 315 -10.96 8.35 6.75
C LEU A 315 -11.49 9.40 5.79
N TRP A 316 -11.25 9.27 4.49
CA TRP A 316 -11.77 10.19 3.48
C TRP A 316 -13.29 10.25 3.47
N LYS A 317 -13.95 9.10 3.65
CA LYS A 317 -15.41 9.05 3.78
C LYS A 317 -15.96 9.89 4.95
N LEU A 318 -15.18 10.06 6.01
CA LEU A 318 -15.57 10.84 7.20
C LEU A 318 -15.11 12.29 7.12
N PHE A 319 -14.02 12.57 6.41
CA PHE A 319 -13.31 13.85 6.47
C PHE A 319 -13.48 14.73 5.24
N ASP A 320 -13.95 14.20 4.12
CA ASP A 320 -14.27 14.99 2.94
C ASP A 320 -15.72 15.43 2.88
N GLU A 321 -15.91 16.57 2.23
CA GLU A 321 -17.20 16.95 1.67
C GLU A 321 -17.20 16.64 0.16
N PRO A 322 -18.18 15.88 -0.35
CA PRO A 322 -18.22 15.55 -1.77
C PRO A 322 -18.37 16.79 -2.65
N ALA A 323 -17.53 16.93 -3.67
CA ALA A 323 -17.66 18.03 -4.62
C ALA A 323 -18.97 17.95 -5.41
N VAL A 324 -19.59 19.10 -5.68
CA VAL A 324 -20.72 19.20 -6.60
C VAL A 324 -20.19 18.97 -8.01
N ILE A 325 -20.76 18.01 -8.72
CA ILE A 325 -20.36 17.66 -10.09
C ILE A 325 -21.45 18.06 -11.08
N ASP A 326 -21.03 18.58 -12.24
CA ASP A 326 -21.92 18.72 -13.39
C ASP A 326 -22.12 17.35 -14.04
N ARG A 327 -23.28 16.76 -13.80
CA ARG A 327 -23.65 15.44 -14.32
C ARG A 327 -23.93 15.44 -15.82
N SER A 328 -24.13 16.60 -16.45
CA SER A 328 -24.54 16.69 -17.88
C SER A 328 -23.49 16.13 -18.85
N HIS A 329 -22.24 15.98 -18.40
CA HIS A 329 -21.13 15.47 -19.19
C HIS A 329 -20.91 13.95 -19.10
N TYR A 330 -21.67 13.25 -18.26
CA TYR A 330 -21.43 11.85 -17.92
C TYR A 330 -22.71 11.01 -18.04
N ASP A 331 -22.59 9.80 -18.58
CA ASP A 331 -23.71 8.87 -18.70
C ASP A 331 -23.96 8.10 -17.40
N ILE A 332 -22.89 7.84 -16.63
CA ILE A 332 -22.91 7.08 -15.38
C ILE A 332 -21.97 7.75 -14.37
N VAL A 333 -22.40 7.83 -13.11
CA VAL A 333 -21.58 8.25 -11.96
C VAL A 333 -21.40 7.08 -11.00
N VAL A 334 -20.16 6.83 -10.57
CA VAL A 334 -19.81 5.84 -9.55
C VAL A 334 -19.37 6.56 -8.27
N ALA A 335 -19.94 6.18 -7.13
CA ALA A 335 -19.57 6.71 -5.82
C ALA A 335 -19.82 5.69 -4.68
N GLN A 336 -18.79 5.39 -3.89
CA GLN A 336 -18.87 4.38 -2.81
C GLN A 336 -19.79 4.78 -1.65
N ASP A 337 -20.05 6.08 -1.48
CA ASP A 337 -20.96 6.64 -0.48
C ASP A 337 -22.45 6.47 -0.85
N GLY A 338 -22.76 6.04 -2.08
CA GLY A 338 -24.12 5.87 -2.58
C GLY A 338 -24.75 7.12 -3.20
N THR A 339 -23.98 8.18 -3.42
CA THR A 339 -24.44 9.41 -4.10
C THR A 339 -24.43 9.31 -5.63
N GLY A 340 -23.81 8.26 -6.18
CA GLY A 340 -23.77 7.95 -7.61
C GLY A 340 -24.85 6.95 -8.05
N ASP A 341 -24.81 6.57 -9.33
CA ASP A 341 -25.68 5.55 -9.91
C ASP A 341 -25.27 4.13 -9.50
N PHE A 342 -23.97 3.92 -9.28
CA PHE A 342 -23.40 2.66 -8.78
C PHE A 342 -22.38 2.92 -7.67
N ARG A 343 -22.13 1.90 -6.84
CA ARG A 343 -21.11 1.96 -5.77
C ARG A 343 -19.76 1.39 -6.20
N THR A 344 -19.76 0.54 -7.23
CA THR A 344 -18.56 -0.12 -7.75
C THR A 344 -18.38 0.18 -9.23
N VAL A 345 -17.14 0.12 -9.70
CA VAL A 345 -16.82 0.39 -11.11
C VAL A 345 -17.24 -0.80 -11.99
N GLN A 346 -17.12 -2.03 -11.50
CA GLN A 346 -17.55 -3.21 -12.25
C GLN A 346 -19.06 -3.22 -12.49
N GLU A 347 -19.88 -2.81 -11.51
CA GLU A 347 -21.34 -2.69 -11.72
C GLU A 347 -21.67 -1.67 -12.82
N ALA A 348 -21.00 -0.50 -12.81
CA ALA A 348 -21.17 0.51 -13.84
C ALA A 348 -20.76 0.00 -15.23
N VAL A 349 -19.63 -0.71 -15.33
CA VAL A 349 -19.20 -1.35 -16.59
C VAL A 349 -20.22 -2.38 -17.06
N ASN A 350 -20.77 -3.19 -16.16
CA ASN A 350 -21.76 -4.21 -16.48
C ASN A 350 -23.06 -3.59 -17.03
N ALA A 351 -23.45 -2.42 -16.52
CA ALA A 351 -24.65 -1.71 -16.93
C ALA A 351 -24.59 -1.10 -18.35
N VAL A 352 -23.38 -0.88 -18.89
CA VAL A 352 -23.22 -0.40 -20.27
C VAL A 352 -23.72 -1.47 -21.26
N PRO A 353 -24.64 -1.18 -22.20
CA PRO A 353 -25.09 -2.15 -23.18
C PRO A 353 -23.96 -2.71 -24.05
N ASP A 354 -24.00 -4.02 -24.31
CA ASP A 354 -23.04 -4.65 -25.22
C ASP A 354 -23.19 -4.13 -26.66
N PHE A 355 -22.05 -3.96 -27.34
CA PHE A 355 -21.94 -3.49 -28.72
C PHE A 355 -22.59 -2.13 -29.01
N ARG A 356 -22.74 -1.31 -27.96
CA ARG A 356 -23.24 0.06 -28.08
C ARG A 356 -22.39 0.84 -29.07
N LYS A 357 -23.05 1.55 -29.99
CA LYS A 357 -22.40 2.33 -31.07
C LYS A 357 -22.06 3.77 -30.69
N TRP A 358 -22.47 4.18 -29.49
CA TRP A 358 -22.27 5.52 -28.98
C TRP A 358 -21.29 5.49 -27.79
N PRO A 359 -20.41 6.50 -27.66
CA PRO A 359 -19.49 6.60 -26.52
C PRO A 359 -20.23 6.62 -25.18
N THR A 360 -19.67 5.93 -24.20
CA THR A 360 -20.19 5.95 -22.81
C THR A 360 -19.12 6.52 -21.90
N ARG A 361 -19.46 7.53 -21.11
CA ARG A 361 -18.56 8.18 -20.14
C ARG A 361 -19.00 7.83 -18.72
N ILE A 362 -18.14 7.13 -18.01
CA ILE A 362 -18.32 6.81 -16.59
C ILE A 362 -17.44 7.74 -15.76
N PHE A 363 -18.07 8.59 -14.97
CA PHE A 363 -17.40 9.39 -13.95
C PHE A 363 -17.25 8.59 -12.66
N ILE A 364 -16.08 8.62 -12.05
CA ILE A 364 -15.77 7.85 -10.85
C ILE A 364 -15.30 8.84 -9.78
N ARG A 365 -16.09 8.95 -8.70
CA ARG A 365 -15.76 9.83 -7.57
C ARG A 365 -14.51 9.36 -6.82
N ASN A 366 -13.92 10.28 -6.09
CA ASN A 366 -12.82 10.01 -5.18
C ASN A 366 -13.13 8.83 -4.25
N GLY A 367 -12.14 7.97 -4.06
CA GLY A 367 -12.28 6.71 -3.36
C GLY A 367 -11.30 5.67 -3.89
N ILE A 368 -11.03 4.68 -3.05
CA ILE A 368 -10.19 3.54 -3.39
C ILE A 368 -11.10 2.33 -3.65
N TYR A 369 -11.24 1.99 -4.92
CA TYR A 369 -12.10 0.91 -5.42
C TYR A 369 -11.31 -0.39 -5.43
N ARG A 370 -11.45 -1.16 -4.36
CA ARG A 370 -10.79 -2.46 -4.21
C ARG A 370 -11.60 -3.59 -4.84
N GLU A 371 -11.48 -3.74 -6.15
CA GLU A 371 -12.21 -4.73 -6.95
C GLU A 371 -11.39 -5.16 -8.17
N LYS A 372 -11.67 -6.36 -8.69
CA LYS A 372 -11.08 -6.82 -9.95
C LYS A 372 -11.97 -6.36 -11.10
N ILE A 373 -11.44 -5.48 -11.97
CA ILE A 373 -12.22 -4.84 -13.03
C ILE A 373 -11.94 -5.51 -14.38
N ILE A 374 -12.97 -5.91 -15.08
CA ILE A 374 -12.89 -6.48 -16.42
C ILE A 374 -13.85 -5.71 -17.33
N ILE A 375 -13.28 -5.04 -18.32
CA ILE A 375 -14.03 -4.42 -19.40
C ILE A 375 -13.92 -5.35 -20.62
N PRO A 376 -14.96 -6.15 -20.93
CA PRO A 376 -14.92 -7.09 -22.03
C PRO A 376 -15.00 -6.38 -23.40
N ASP A 377 -14.60 -7.07 -24.46
CA ASP A 377 -14.58 -6.56 -25.84
C ASP A 377 -15.96 -6.07 -26.33
N THR A 378 -17.03 -6.52 -25.68
CA THR A 378 -18.40 -6.11 -25.98
C THR A 378 -18.69 -4.67 -25.53
N LYS A 379 -17.96 -4.11 -24.55
CA LYS A 379 -18.18 -2.73 -24.03
C LYS A 379 -17.40 -1.68 -24.83
N GLN A 380 -17.72 -1.56 -26.12
CA GLN A 380 -17.02 -0.64 -27.04
C GLN A 380 -17.20 0.84 -26.67
N TYR A 381 -16.24 1.69 -27.07
CA TYR A 381 -16.28 3.16 -26.90
C TYR A 381 -16.44 3.65 -25.45
N LEU A 382 -15.81 2.96 -24.50
CA LEU A 382 -15.91 3.30 -23.07
C LEU A 382 -14.82 4.30 -22.65
N THR A 383 -15.23 5.34 -21.92
CA THR A 383 -14.34 6.33 -21.28
C THR A 383 -14.52 6.29 -19.77
N LEU A 384 -13.44 6.12 -19.01
CA LEU A 384 -13.45 6.31 -17.55
C LEU A 384 -12.83 7.67 -17.21
N VAL A 385 -13.50 8.44 -16.36
CA VAL A 385 -13.00 9.74 -15.89
C VAL A 385 -13.01 9.73 -14.37
N GLY A 386 -11.84 9.81 -13.75
CA GLY A 386 -11.74 10.00 -12.31
C GLY A 386 -11.95 11.46 -11.92
N GLU A 387 -12.41 11.69 -10.69
CA GLU A 387 -12.56 13.02 -10.11
C GLU A 387 -11.20 13.67 -9.86
N ASP A 388 -10.24 12.89 -9.36
CA ASP A 388 -8.86 13.29 -9.11
C ASP A 388 -7.93 12.08 -9.26
N LYS A 389 -6.85 12.22 -10.04
CA LYS A 389 -5.90 11.12 -10.27
C LYS A 389 -5.23 10.61 -8.99
N TYR A 390 -5.04 11.45 -7.97
CA TYR A 390 -4.41 11.05 -6.71
C TYR A 390 -5.39 10.34 -5.76
N ARG A 391 -6.70 10.55 -5.94
CA ARG A 391 -7.73 10.13 -4.98
C ARG A 391 -8.76 9.16 -5.55
N THR A 392 -8.90 9.07 -6.87
CA THR A 392 -9.68 8.04 -7.56
C THR A 392 -8.76 6.89 -7.97
N ILE A 393 -8.76 5.81 -7.19
CA ILE A 393 -7.80 4.70 -7.32
C ILE A 393 -8.53 3.39 -7.56
N LEU A 394 -8.26 2.75 -8.70
CA LEU A 394 -8.74 1.40 -9.03
C LEU A 394 -7.64 0.40 -8.65
N SER A 395 -7.90 -0.43 -7.64
CA SER A 395 -6.85 -1.22 -6.99
C SER A 395 -7.25 -2.67 -6.72
N TYR A 396 -6.27 -3.57 -6.86
CA TYR A 396 -6.35 -4.95 -6.39
C TYR A 396 -4.95 -5.41 -5.99
N ASN A 397 -4.79 -6.63 -5.48
CA ASN A 397 -3.51 -7.09 -4.93
C ASN A 397 -3.17 -8.55 -5.30
N ASN A 398 -3.55 -8.99 -6.50
CA ASN A 398 -3.13 -10.28 -7.00
C ASN A 398 -1.69 -10.25 -7.53
N TYR A 399 -1.01 -11.40 -7.48
CA TYR A 399 0.36 -11.60 -7.93
C TYR A 399 0.48 -12.97 -8.60
N ALA A 400 1.44 -13.14 -9.53
CA ALA A 400 1.47 -14.28 -10.43
C ALA A 400 1.51 -15.65 -9.73
N SER A 401 2.31 -15.80 -8.68
CA SER A 401 2.45 -17.06 -7.94
C SER A 401 1.31 -17.32 -6.93
N LYS A 402 0.34 -16.40 -6.80
CA LYS A 402 -0.84 -16.61 -5.96
C LYS A 402 -1.63 -17.81 -6.49
N LYS A 403 -1.99 -18.72 -5.58
CA LYS A 403 -2.81 -19.88 -5.94
C LYS A 403 -4.25 -19.45 -6.19
N SER A 404 -4.83 -19.96 -7.26
CA SER A 404 -6.25 -19.91 -7.54
C SER A 404 -7.02 -20.81 -6.56
N PRO A 405 -8.35 -20.73 -6.50
CA PRO A 405 -9.18 -21.67 -5.74
C PRO A 405 -8.97 -23.15 -6.14
N PHE A 406 -8.38 -23.41 -7.31
CA PHE A 406 -8.09 -24.76 -7.81
C PHE A 406 -6.65 -25.22 -7.52
N GLY A 407 -5.82 -24.38 -6.91
CA GLY A 407 -4.45 -24.71 -6.51
C GLY A 407 -3.36 -24.29 -7.50
N ASP A 408 -3.71 -23.95 -8.75
CA ASP A 408 -2.75 -23.49 -9.76
C ASP A 408 -2.38 -22.02 -9.59
N GLU A 409 -1.20 -21.61 -10.07
CA GLU A 409 -0.79 -20.20 -10.10
C GLU A 409 -1.59 -19.41 -11.13
N ILE A 410 -2.05 -18.21 -10.75
CA ILE A 410 -2.83 -17.36 -11.65
C ILE A 410 -1.98 -16.74 -12.78
N GLY A 411 -0.66 -16.70 -12.63
CA GLY A 411 0.30 -16.17 -13.60
C GLY A 411 0.24 -14.65 -13.76
N THR A 412 1.19 -14.08 -14.52
CA THR A 412 1.29 -12.62 -14.75
C THR A 412 -0.02 -12.04 -15.26
N SER A 413 -0.61 -12.62 -16.30
CA SER A 413 -1.88 -12.12 -16.85
C SER A 413 -3.05 -12.27 -15.88
N GLY A 414 -3.09 -13.30 -15.03
CA GLY A 414 -4.13 -13.48 -14.01
C GLY A 414 -4.01 -12.52 -12.82
N SER A 415 -2.82 -11.93 -12.64
CA SER A 415 -2.52 -11.01 -11.55
C SER A 415 -3.12 -9.60 -11.72
N ALA A 416 -3.56 -9.24 -12.92
CA ALA A 416 -4.00 -7.88 -13.23
C ALA A 416 -5.17 -7.41 -12.34
N SER A 417 -5.05 -6.20 -11.78
CA SER A 417 -6.16 -5.52 -11.10
C SER A 417 -7.27 -5.15 -12.08
N MET A 418 -6.88 -4.75 -13.29
CA MET A 418 -7.83 -4.33 -14.33
C MET A 418 -7.49 -4.85 -15.73
N TYR A 419 -8.52 -5.25 -16.48
CA TYR A 419 -8.45 -5.69 -17.88
C TYR A 419 -9.22 -4.72 -18.77
N VAL A 420 -8.53 -4.14 -19.75
CA VAL A 420 -9.13 -3.32 -20.80
C VAL A 420 -9.05 -4.09 -22.12
N CYS A 421 -10.16 -4.68 -22.52
CA CYS A 421 -10.26 -5.42 -23.77
C CYS A 421 -10.75 -4.57 -24.98
N PRO A 422 -11.80 -3.74 -24.88
CA PRO A 422 -12.40 -3.13 -26.07
C PRO A 422 -11.48 -2.07 -26.69
N ASP A 423 -11.46 -2.01 -28.03
CA ASP A 423 -10.76 -0.96 -28.77
C ASP A 423 -11.39 0.43 -28.50
N LEU A 424 -10.61 1.50 -28.72
CA LEU A 424 -11.00 2.90 -28.50
C LEU A 424 -11.28 3.27 -27.04
N PHE A 425 -10.74 2.50 -26.08
CA PHE A 425 -10.88 2.80 -24.67
C PHE A 425 -10.16 4.11 -24.31
N LYS A 426 -10.77 4.90 -23.42
CA LYS A 426 -10.16 6.13 -22.89
C LYS A 426 -10.19 6.13 -21.37
N ALA A 427 -9.14 6.68 -20.75
CA ALA A 427 -9.14 6.98 -19.33
C ALA A 427 -8.46 8.32 -19.02
N GLU A 428 -9.05 9.06 -18.08
CA GLU A 428 -8.58 10.39 -17.69
C GLU A 428 -8.64 10.58 -16.17
N ASN A 429 -7.66 11.28 -15.60
CA ASN A 429 -7.64 11.69 -14.19
C ASN A 429 -7.85 10.56 -13.18
N ILE A 430 -7.24 9.40 -13.40
CA ILE A 430 -7.48 8.19 -12.59
C ILE A 430 -6.20 7.38 -12.37
N THR A 431 -6.12 6.68 -11.23
CA THR A 431 -5.03 5.76 -10.91
C THR A 431 -5.44 4.30 -11.11
N PHE A 432 -4.56 3.52 -11.74
CA PHE A 432 -4.59 2.06 -11.77
C PHE A 432 -3.48 1.50 -10.89
N GLU A 433 -3.80 0.66 -9.91
CA GLU A 433 -2.85 0.16 -8.92
C GLU A 433 -2.89 -1.36 -8.76
N ASN A 434 -1.72 -1.96 -8.60
CA ASN A 434 -1.59 -3.26 -7.94
C ASN A 434 -0.87 -3.12 -6.59
N ALA A 435 -1.62 -3.30 -5.52
CA ALA A 435 -1.18 -3.16 -4.13
C ALA A 435 -0.50 -4.43 -3.57
N ALA A 436 -0.16 -5.42 -4.40
CA ALA A 436 0.51 -6.64 -3.95
C ALA A 436 1.94 -6.42 -3.44
N GLY A 437 2.60 -5.31 -3.81
CA GLY A 437 3.99 -5.07 -3.41
C GLY A 437 5.03 -5.83 -4.25
N PRO A 438 6.30 -5.87 -3.81
CA PRO A 438 7.40 -6.53 -4.50
C PRO A 438 7.38 -8.06 -4.29
N VAL A 439 6.25 -8.72 -4.59
CA VAL A 439 6.04 -10.17 -4.41
C VAL A 439 6.26 -10.98 -5.70
N GLY A 440 6.96 -10.41 -6.68
CA GLY A 440 7.05 -10.91 -8.05
C GLY A 440 6.11 -10.16 -8.98
N GLN A 441 5.75 -10.76 -10.12
CA GLN A 441 4.90 -10.12 -11.13
C GLN A 441 3.50 -9.82 -10.57
N ALA A 442 3.09 -8.55 -10.66
CA ALA A 442 1.81 -8.08 -10.16
C ALA A 442 1.32 -6.89 -11.02
N VAL A 443 0.45 -7.20 -11.99
CA VAL A 443 0.02 -6.24 -13.02
C VAL A 443 -1.03 -5.29 -12.44
N ALA A 444 -0.86 -3.98 -12.64
CA ALA A 444 -1.90 -3.00 -12.32
C ALA A 444 -3.00 -3.01 -13.38
N ILE A 445 -2.60 -2.97 -14.64
CA ILE A 445 -3.53 -2.98 -15.77
C ILE A 445 -2.95 -3.72 -16.97
N ILE A 446 -3.81 -4.51 -17.60
CA ILE A 446 -3.55 -5.13 -18.90
C ILE A 446 -4.39 -4.44 -19.97
N VAL A 447 -3.71 -3.86 -20.97
CA VAL A 447 -4.33 -3.10 -22.06
C VAL A 447 -4.25 -3.93 -23.34
N ARG A 448 -5.40 -4.41 -23.79
CA ARG A 448 -5.61 -5.13 -25.05
C ARG A 448 -6.36 -4.29 -26.09
N SER A 449 -6.59 -3.01 -25.80
CA SER A 449 -7.30 -2.08 -26.65
C SER A 449 -6.38 -1.51 -27.75
N ASP A 450 -6.80 -1.57 -29.02
CA ASP A 450 -6.26 -0.73 -30.09
C ASP A 450 -6.84 0.68 -29.99
N ARG A 451 -6.02 1.67 -30.33
CA ARG A 451 -6.33 3.11 -30.19
C ARG A 451 -6.71 3.53 -28.78
N ALA A 452 -6.14 2.86 -27.77
CA ALA A 452 -6.36 3.19 -26.37
C ALA A 452 -5.68 4.52 -26.00
N ARG A 453 -6.36 5.37 -25.21
CA ARG A 453 -5.84 6.68 -24.81
C ARG A 453 -5.91 6.85 -23.29
N PHE A 454 -4.79 7.22 -22.69
CA PHE A 454 -4.69 7.51 -21.27
C PHE A 454 -4.12 8.91 -21.12
N HIS A 455 -4.83 9.78 -20.41
CA HIS A 455 -4.41 11.16 -20.18
C HIS A 455 -4.43 11.48 -18.68
N ASN A 456 -3.33 12.03 -18.16
CA ASN A 456 -3.24 12.42 -16.76
C ASN A 456 -3.56 11.26 -15.78
N CYS A 457 -3.20 10.03 -16.14
CA CYS A 457 -3.41 8.82 -15.34
C CYS A 457 -2.17 8.47 -14.54
N ARG A 458 -2.34 7.65 -13.48
CA ARG A 458 -1.22 7.05 -12.76
C ARG A 458 -1.29 5.52 -12.84
N PHE A 459 -0.12 4.88 -12.92
CA PHE A 459 0.03 3.43 -12.98
C PHE A 459 1.00 3.01 -11.88
N LEU A 460 0.47 2.39 -10.83
CA LEU A 460 1.20 2.12 -9.60
C LEU A 460 1.39 0.62 -9.41
N GLY A 461 2.65 0.18 -9.32
CA GLY A 461 2.99 -1.21 -9.07
C GLY A 461 4.46 -1.39 -8.71
N PHE A 462 4.92 -2.63 -8.86
CA PHE A 462 6.32 -3.02 -8.68
C PHE A 462 6.79 -3.74 -9.95
N GLN A 463 6.88 -5.06 -9.94
CA GLN A 463 7.23 -5.81 -11.14
C GLN A 463 5.99 -5.96 -12.04
N ASP A 464 6.16 -5.73 -13.35
CA ASP A 464 5.13 -5.90 -14.39
C ASP A 464 3.92 -4.93 -14.25
N THR A 465 4.11 -3.67 -13.84
CA THR A 465 2.99 -2.72 -13.59
C THR A 465 2.02 -2.54 -14.77
N LEU A 466 2.52 -2.15 -15.95
CA LEU A 466 1.74 -1.82 -17.13
C LEU A 466 1.98 -2.83 -18.25
N TYR A 467 0.94 -3.61 -18.58
CA TYR A 467 1.01 -4.64 -19.61
C TYR A 467 0.32 -4.20 -20.91
N THR A 468 1.09 -3.73 -21.89
CA THR A 468 0.62 -3.37 -23.24
C THR A 468 0.53 -4.63 -24.12
N HIS A 469 -0.55 -5.40 -23.93
CA HIS A 469 -0.55 -6.83 -24.21
C HIS A 469 -0.80 -7.21 -25.68
N LYS A 470 -1.72 -6.54 -26.38
CA LYS A 470 -2.20 -7.01 -27.71
C LYS A 470 -1.19 -6.63 -28.80
N ALA A 471 -0.60 -7.63 -29.44
CA ALA A 471 0.18 -7.40 -30.67
C ALA A 471 -0.68 -6.69 -31.73
N PHE A 472 -0.07 -5.82 -32.54
CA PHE A 472 -0.76 -5.01 -33.56
C PHE A 472 -1.85 -4.09 -32.99
N SER A 473 -1.76 -3.72 -31.71
CA SER A 473 -2.55 -2.64 -31.10
C SER A 473 -1.69 -1.42 -30.83
N ARG A 474 -2.34 -0.26 -30.80
CA ARG A 474 -1.73 1.04 -30.63
C ARG A 474 -2.26 1.73 -29.38
N GLN A 475 -1.39 2.36 -28.62
CA GLN A 475 -1.73 2.95 -27.33
C GLN A 475 -1.03 4.30 -27.15
N TYR A 476 -1.73 5.27 -26.57
CA TYR A 476 -1.20 6.61 -26.29
C TYR A 476 -1.36 6.95 -24.81
N TYR A 477 -0.26 7.35 -24.19
CA TYR A 477 -0.17 7.74 -22.79
C TYR A 477 0.39 9.17 -22.75
N SER A 478 -0.35 10.11 -22.18
CA SER A 478 0.04 11.52 -22.12
C SER A 478 -0.08 12.08 -20.71
N ASN A 479 0.95 12.79 -20.25
CA ASN A 479 0.99 13.36 -18.91
C ASN A 479 0.74 12.32 -17.80
N CYS A 480 1.16 11.07 -18.05
CA CYS A 480 0.93 9.97 -17.13
C CYS A 480 2.12 9.80 -16.17
N TYR A 481 1.82 9.31 -14.97
CA TYR A 481 2.82 8.88 -13.99
C TYR A 481 2.86 7.35 -13.98
N ILE A 482 4.02 6.72 -14.18
CA ILE A 482 4.16 5.26 -14.20
C ILE A 482 5.33 4.86 -13.29
N GLN A 483 5.08 3.96 -12.34
CA GLN A 483 6.13 3.48 -11.44
C GLN A 483 6.23 1.95 -11.39
N GLY A 484 7.44 1.46 -11.12
CA GLY A 484 7.67 0.03 -10.88
C GLY A 484 9.15 -0.33 -10.68
N THR A 485 9.43 -1.63 -10.68
CA THR A 485 10.75 -2.21 -10.43
C THR A 485 11.27 -2.94 -11.67
N VAL A 486 10.92 -4.21 -11.87
CA VAL A 486 11.37 -5.05 -12.98
C VAL A 486 10.32 -5.04 -14.07
N ASP A 487 10.73 -4.77 -15.31
CA ASP A 487 9.91 -4.91 -16.52
C ASP A 487 8.57 -4.18 -16.44
N PHE A 488 8.52 -3.03 -15.75
CA PHE A 488 7.25 -2.46 -15.32
C PHE A 488 6.43 -1.81 -16.45
N ILE A 489 7.02 -1.66 -17.63
CA ILE A 489 6.31 -1.39 -18.90
C ILE A 489 6.68 -2.49 -19.90
N PHE A 490 5.76 -3.41 -20.17
CA PHE A 490 6.06 -4.62 -20.96
C PHE A 490 4.91 -5.05 -21.86
N GLY A 491 5.23 -5.89 -22.85
CA GLY A 491 4.27 -6.33 -23.87
C GLY A 491 4.61 -5.98 -25.32
N ALA A 492 3.63 -6.17 -26.21
CA ALA A 492 3.81 -6.28 -27.65
C ALA A 492 3.18 -5.13 -28.46
N SER A 493 2.41 -4.25 -27.82
CA SER A 493 1.75 -3.13 -28.48
C SER A 493 2.73 -2.10 -29.02
N THR A 494 2.30 -1.31 -30.00
CA THR A 494 2.93 -0.04 -30.35
C THR A 494 2.41 1.02 -29.38
N ALA A 495 3.27 1.57 -28.52
CA ALA A 495 2.84 2.50 -27.47
C ALA A 495 3.66 3.79 -27.50
N TRP A 496 2.97 4.92 -27.50
CA TRP A 496 3.57 6.25 -27.44
C TRP A 496 3.31 6.87 -26.06
N PHE A 497 4.39 7.22 -25.37
CA PHE A 497 4.39 7.90 -24.08
C PHE A 497 4.90 9.32 -24.30
N GLU A 498 4.09 10.32 -23.96
CA GLU A 498 4.41 11.74 -24.15
C GLU A 498 4.33 12.48 -22.82
N GLU A 499 5.39 13.20 -22.47
CA GLU A 499 5.41 14.07 -21.28
C GLU A 499 5.05 13.30 -19.99
N CYS A 500 5.39 12.01 -19.95
CA CYS A 500 5.15 11.15 -18.80
C CYS A 500 6.29 11.23 -17.79
N GLU A 501 5.97 11.00 -16.52
CA GLU A 501 6.92 10.76 -15.45
C GLU A 501 7.05 9.24 -15.20
N ILE A 502 8.27 8.73 -15.28
CA ILE A 502 8.60 7.32 -15.19
C ILE A 502 9.48 7.11 -13.96
N VAL A 503 8.93 6.54 -12.90
CA VAL A 503 9.59 6.44 -11.59
C VAL A 503 10.08 5.02 -11.30
N CYS A 504 11.40 4.90 -11.25
CA CYS A 504 12.16 3.70 -11.00
C CYS A 504 12.28 3.42 -9.49
N LYS A 505 11.68 2.32 -9.01
CA LYS A 505 11.73 1.91 -7.61
C LYS A 505 12.80 0.82 -7.40
N GLY A 506 13.79 1.09 -6.56
CA GLY A 506 14.85 0.11 -6.24
C GLY A 506 15.81 -0.12 -7.41
N ASN A 507 15.79 -1.33 -7.99
CA ASN A 507 16.66 -1.73 -9.11
C ASN A 507 15.86 -2.60 -10.10
N GLY A 508 16.07 -2.42 -11.40
CA GLY A 508 15.34 -3.18 -12.42
C GLY A 508 15.48 -2.67 -13.85
N TYR A 509 14.37 -2.73 -14.58
CA TYR A 509 14.31 -2.45 -16.01
C TYR A 509 13.05 -1.64 -16.29
N VAL A 510 13.19 -0.50 -16.97
CA VAL A 510 12.03 0.33 -17.31
C VAL A 510 11.11 -0.40 -18.28
N THR A 511 11.69 -1.01 -19.32
CA THR A 511 10.91 -1.69 -20.36
C THR A 511 11.30 -3.15 -20.59
N ALA A 512 10.30 -3.97 -20.92
CA ALA A 512 10.49 -5.31 -21.47
C ALA A 512 9.59 -5.52 -22.70
N ALA A 513 9.99 -4.92 -23.82
CA ALA A 513 9.22 -4.99 -25.05
C ALA A 513 9.30 -6.38 -25.71
N SER A 514 8.18 -6.82 -26.29
CA SER A 514 8.02 -8.03 -27.09
C SER A 514 7.48 -7.75 -28.49
N THR A 515 7.89 -6.60 -29.05
CA THR A 515 7.49 -6.12 -30.38
C THR A 515 7.63 -7.22 -31.44
N PRO A 516 6.57 -7.55 -32.21
CA PRO A 516 6.66 -8.54 -33.28
C PRO A 516 7.62 -8.11 -34.39
N ARG A 517 8.28 -9.08 -35.05
CA ARG A 517 9.25 -8.85 -36.14
C ARG A 517 8.75 -7.87 -37.22
N ASN A 518 7.49 -8.00 -37.62
CA ASN A 518 6.90 -7.22 -38.72
C ASN A 518 6.22 -5.93 -38.24
N THR A 519 6.37 -5.55 -36.97
CA THR A 519 5.82 -4.30 -36.43
C THR A 519 6.91 -3.22 -36.50
N PRO A 520 6.69 -2.11 -37.24
CA PRO A 520 7.72 -1.08 -37.43
C PRO A 520 8.18 -0.45 -36.13
N PHE A 521 7.25 -0.14 -35.23
CA PHE A 521 7.50 0.54 -33.96
C PHE A 521 7.00 -0.28 -32.77
N GLY A 522 7.76 -0.26 -31.68
CA GLY A 522 7.33 -0.76 -30.38
C GLY A 522 6.97 0.40 -29.47
N TYR A 523 7.81 0.67 -28.48
CA TYR A 523 7.61 1.78 -27.55
C TYR A 523 8.36 3.03 -27.98
N VAL A 524 7.71 4.18 -27.85
CA VAL A 524 8.31 5.50 -28.06
C VAL A 524 8.03 6.36 -26.83
N PHE A 525 9.08 6.74 -26.12
CA PHE A 525 9.04 7.71 -25.03
C PHE A 525 9.52 9.04 -25.58
N ARG A 526 8.67 10.07 -25.51
CA ARG A 526 8.94 11.41 -26.03
C ARG A 526 8.77 12.44 -24.93
N LYS A 527 9.83 13.20 -24.65
CA LYS A 527 9.83 14.24 -23.60
C LYS A 527 9.43 13.72 -22.21
N CYS A 528 9.68 12.45 -21.93
CA CYS A 528 9.41 11.86 -20.63
C CYS A 528 10.54 12.18 -19.65
N ARG A 529 10.24 12.18 -18.36
CA ARG A 529 11.21 12.28 -17.27
C ARG A 529 11.36 10.91 -16.62
N ILE A 530 12.59 10.40 -16.50
CA ILE A 530 12.89 9.11 -15.87
C ILE A 530 13.71 9.39 -14.61
N THR A 531 13.16 9.06 -13.45
CA THR A 531 13.75 9.33 -12.12
C THR A 531 13.79 8.06 -11.27
N GLY A 532 14.61 8.05 -10.22
CA GLY A 532 14.69 6.95 -9.27
C GLY A 532 15.56 7.33 -8.07
N GLU A 533 15.35 6.66 -6.94
CA GLU A 533 16.03 6.99 -5.67
C GLU A 533 17.49 6.53 -5.63
N GLN A 534 17.85 5.53 -6.44
CA GLN A 534 19.16 4.91 -6.44
C GLN A 534 19.86 5.19 -7.77
N ALA A 535 21.10 5.70 -7.69
CA ALA A 535 21.94 5.88 -8.87
C ALA A 535 22.31 4.52 -9.49
N HIS A 536 22.39 4.47 -10.82
CA HIS A 536 22.84 3.31 -11.61
C HIS A 536 22.16 1.98 -11.27
N SER A 537 20.86 2.02 -10.96
CA SER A 537 20.06 0.86 -10.58
C SER A 537 19.09 0.40 -11.68
N PHE A 538 18.96 1.11 -12.80
CA PHE A 538 18.05 0.73 -13.87
C PHE A 538 18.69 0.69 -15.26
N HIS A 539 18.33 -0.32 -16.04
CA HIS A 539 18.43 -0.25 -17.50
C HIS A 539 17.15 0.38 -18.09
N LEU A 540 17.29 1.10 -19.20
CA LEU A 540 16.19 1.62 -20.03
C LEU A 540 15.29 0.50 -20.56
N GLY A 541 15.86 -0.69 -20.79
CA GLY A 541 15.06 -1.85 -21.17
C GLY A 541 15.84 -3.09 -21.53
N ARG A 542 15.08 -4.15 -21.79
CA ARG A 542 15.57 -5.43 -22.29
C ARG A 542 14.56 -6.13 -23.22
N PRO A 543 15.03 -6.94 -24.18
CA PRO A 543 14.16 -7.58 -25.17
C PRO A 543 13.51 -8.84 -24.61
N TRP A 544 12.23 -8.77 -24.22
CA TRP A 544 11.48 -9.95 -23.77
C TRP A 544 11.27 -10.98 -24.90
N ARG A 545 11.21 -10.48 -26.15
CA ARG A 545 11.25 -11.27 -27.38
C ARG A 545 12.26 -10.68 -28.37
N PRO A 546 12.77 -11.49 -29.32
CA PRO A 546 13.56 -10.98 -30.44
C PRO A 546 12.78 -9.88 -31.18
N TYR A 547 13.47 -8.88 -31.73
CA TYR A 547 12.88 -7.71 -32.44
C TYR A 547 12.19 -6.64 -31.58
N ALA A 548 12.29 -6.73 -30.25
CA ALA A 548 11.87 -5.68 -29.33
C ALA A 548 12.38 -4.30 -29.80
N HIS A 549 11.48 -3.31 -29.82
CA HIS A 549 11.79 -1.97 -30.29
C HIS A 549 11.40 -0.95 -29.23
N VAL A 550 12.37 -0.17 -28.76
CA VAL A 550 12.16 0.90 -27.78
C VAL A 550 12.96 2.13 -28.18
N ALA A 551 12.31 3.30 -28.16
CA ALA A 551 12.93 4.59 -28.45
C ALA A 551 12.74 5.55 -27.26
N PHE A 552 13.82 6.19 -26.81
CA PHE A 552 13.78 7.33 -25.87
C PHE A 552 14.25 8.60 -26.59
N ILE A 553 13.35 9.57 -26.76
CA ILE A 553 13.55 10.73 -27.63
C ILE A 553 13.26 12.01 -26.86
N GLU A 554 14.27 12.88 -26.71
CA GLU A 554 14.21 14.14 -25.95
C GLU A 554 13.76 13.96 -24.49
N CYS A 555 14.06 12.80 -23.89
CA CYS A 555 13.74 12.51 -22.51
C CYS A 555 14.78 13.09 -21.55
N GLU A 556 14.36 13.34 -20.31
CA GLU A 556 15.27 13.63 -19.19
C GLU A 556 15.56 12.34 -18.42
N LEU A 557 16.80 11.86 -18.46
CA LEU A 557 17.25 10.64 -17.82
C LEU A 557 18.05 10.99 -16.55
N GLY A 558 17.51 10.68 -15.38
CA GLY A 558 18.22 10.83 -14.10
C GLY A 558 19.37 9.83 -13.94
N ASN A 559 20.23 10.05 -12.95
CA ASN A 559 21.38 9.18 -12.66
C ASN A 559 21.04 7.75 -12.24
N THR A 560 19.75 7.44 -12.04
CA THR A 560 19.27 6.07 -11.84
C THR A 560 19.59 5.15 -13.02
N ILE A 561 19.73 5.70 -14.22
CA ILE A 561 20.07 4.92 -15.41
C ILE A 561 21.53 4.47 -15.39
N LYS A 562 21.73 3.18 -15.63
CA LYS A 562 23.05 2.56 -15.76
C LYS A 562 23.77 3.05 -17.02
N PRO A 563 25.10 3.28 -16.98
CA PRO A 563 25.85 3.79 -18.13
C PRO A 563 25.69 2.95 -19.40
N GLU A 564 25.62 1.63 -19.28
CA GLU A 564 25.40 0.72 -20.42
C GLU A 564 24.01 0.86 -21.08
N GLY A 565 23.05 1.46 -20.37
CA GLY A 565 21.70 1.79 -20.83
C GLY A 565 20.77 0.58 -20.98
N TRP A 566 21.20 -0.47 -21.67
CA TRP A 566 20.35 -1.57 -22.10
C TRP A 566 20.91 -2.93 -21.71
N ASN A 567 20.03 -3.92 -21.55
CA ASN A 567 20.41 -5.31 -21.28
C ASN A 567 19.86 -6.23 -22.38
N ASN A 568 20.63 -7.24 -22.79
CA ASN A 568 20.30 -8.14 -23.90
C ASN A 568 19.42 -9.35 -23.47
N TRP A 569 18.87 -9.36 -22.25
CA TRP A 569 18.15 -10.49 -21.66
C TRP A 569 19.03 -11.74 -21.48
N ASN A 570 20.34 -11.56 -21.24
CA ASN A 570 21.32 -12.65 -21.19
C ASN A 570 21.31 -13.53 -22.47
N ASN A 571 21.06 -12.92 -23.63
CA ASN A 571 21.01 -13.61 -24.91
C ASN A 571 21.58 -12.72 -26.02
N GLU A 572 22.83 -13.00 -26.42
CA GLU A 572 23.56 -12.26 -27.46
C GLU A 572 22.85 -12.23 -28.82
N LYS A 573 22.00 -13.24 -29.13
CA LYS A 573 21.23 -13.24 -30.39
C LYS A 573 20.25 -12.07 -30.46
N ASN A 574 19.86 -11.50 -29.33
CA ASN A 574 18.98 -10.34 -29.30
C ASN A 574 19.69 -9.08 -29.78
N GLU A 575 21.02 -8.99 -29.66
CA GLU A 575 21.79 -7.80 -30.03
C GLU A 575 21.72 -7.50 -31.54
N SER A 576 21.54 -8.54 -32.37
CA SER A 576 21.37 -8.38 -33.81
C SER A 576 19.93 -8.14 -34.26
N THR A 577 18.96 -8.19 -33.36
CA THR A 577 17.53 -8.10 -33.70
C THR A 577 16.79 -7.00 -32.95
N ALA A 578 17.17 -6.69 -31.71
CA ALA A 578 16.59 -5.62 -30.92
C ALA A 578 16.88 -4.26 -31.55
N ARG A 579 15.90 -3.35 -31.48
CA ARG A 579 15.95 -2.00 -32.05
C ARG A 579 15.80 -1.00 -30.91
N PHE A 580 16.87 -0.81 -30.15
CA PHE A 580 16.91 0.09 -29.00
C PHE A 580 17.64 1.36 -29.36
N VAL A 581 16.92 2.48 -29.30
CA VAL A 581 17.37 3.74 -29.87
C VAL A 581 17.18 4.92 -28.92
N GLU A 582 18.07 5.89 -29.02
CA GLU A 582 18.04 7.13 -28.24
C GLU A 582 18.25 8.35 -29.15
N TYR A 583 17.69 9.50 -28.80
CA TYR A 583 17.92 10.77 -29.50
C TYR A 583 17.70 11.97 -28.58
N GLY A 584 18.66 12.89 -28.52
CA GLY A 584 18.49 14.19 -27.86
C GLY A 584 18.13 14.12 -26.37
N ASN A 585 18.38 12.99 -25.71
CA ASN A 585 18.15 12.83 -24.27
C ASN A 585 19.12 13.70 -23.47
N ARG A 586 18.69 14.12 -22.28
CA ARG A 586 19.43 15.04 -21.38
C ARG A 586 19.35 14.56 -19.93
N GLY A 587 20.16 15.12 -19.04
CA GLY A 587 20.27 14.69 -17.64
C GLY A 587 21.44 13.73 -17.39
N GLU A 588 21.71 13.44 -16.11
CA GLU A 588 22.90 12.70 -15.67
C GLU A 588 22.97 11.26 -16.22
N GLY A 589 21.82 10.63 -16.50
CA GLY A 589 21.73 9.29 -17.08
C GLY A 589 21.81 9.24 -18.62
N ALA A 590 21.92 10.39 -19.29
CA ALA A 590 21.82 10.47 -20.76
C ALA A 590 23.15 10.29 -21.50
N ALA A 591 24.28 10.18 -20.80
CA ALA A 591 25.58 9.97 -21.42
C ALA A 591 25.62 8.68 -22.26
N THR A 592 26.00 8.77 -23.54
CA THR A 592 25.89 7.68 -24.51
C THR A 592 27.20 6.90 -24.72
N GLN A 593 28.32 7.41 -24.22
CA GLN A 593 29.67 6.90 -24.50
C GLN A 593 29.89 5.47 -23.99
N ALA A 594 29.19 5.09 -22.93
CA ALA A 594 29.27 3.76 -22.31
C ALA A 594 28.12 2.82 -22.73
N ARG A 595 27.22 3.26 -23.61
CA ARG A 595 26.08 2.43 -24.06
C ARG A 595 26.57 1.16 -24.72
N VAL A 596 25.78 0.10 -24.59
CA VAL A 596 26.02 -1.15 -25.33
C VAL A 596 26.13 -0.88 -26.84
N LYS A 597 27.08 -1.55 -27.49
CA LYS A 597 27.44 -1.30 -28.90
C LYS A 597 26.32 -1.60 -29.91
N TRP A 598 25.33 -2.40 -29.51
CA TRP A 598 24.19 -2.79 -30.33
C TRP A 598 22.98 -1.86 -30.18
N SER A 599 23.06 -0.85 -29.31
CA SER A 599 22.10 0.27 -29.31
C SER A 599 22.47 1.31 -30.37
N HIS A 600 21.51 2.12 -30.80
CA HIS A 600 21.71 3.11 -31.87
C HIS A 600 21.31 4.53 -31.42
N GLN A 601 22.18 5.51 -31.69
CA GLN A 601 21.84 6.91 -31.52
C GLN A 601 21.27 7.43 -32.85
N LEU A 602 20.02 7.86 -32.85
CA LEU A 602 19.39 8.35 -34.07
C LEU A 602 20.06 9.66 -34.53
N THR A 603 20.02 9.88 -35.84
CA THR A 603 20.34 11.17 -36.47
C THR A 603 19.12 12.07 -36.57
N ASP A 604 19.34 13.35 -36.86
CA ASP A 604 18.27 14.34 -37.07
C ASP A 604 17.30 13.95 -38.21
N THR A 605 17.78 13.18 -39.18
CA THR A 605 16.96 12.65 -40.27
C THR A 605 16.16 11.41 -39.83
N GLU A 606 16.79 10.49 -39.10
CA GLU A 606 16.13 9.27 -38.63
C GLU A 606 15.02 9.56 -37.63
N VAL A 607 15.21 10.55 -36.74
CA VAL A 607 14.18 10.93 -35.75
C VAL A 607 12.90 11.46 -36.41
N GLN A 608 12.96 11.99 -37.64
CA GLN A 608 11.76 12.42 -38.39
C GLN A 608 10.81 11.26 -38.70
N ASN A 609 11.23 10.00 -38.56
CA ASN A 609 10.36 8.84 -38.67
C ASN A 609 9.55 8.55 -37.40
N TYR A 610 9.91 9.15 -36.28
CA TYR A 610 9.23 9.03 -34.99
C TYR A 610 8.26 10.19 -34.75
N SER A 611 7.34 10.43 -35.68
CA SER A 611 6.19 11.31 -35.43
C SER A 611 5.00 10.50 -34.91
N LYS A 612 4.11 11.13 -34.13
CA LYS A 612 2.89 10.48 -33.62
C LYS A 612 2.08 9.82 -34.75
N GLU A 613 1.92 10.53 -35.86
CA GLU A 613 1.20 10.04 -37.04
C GLU A 613 1.87 8.82 -37.70
N LYS A 614 3.21 8.79 -37.82
CA LYS A 614 3.92 7.63 -38.39
C LYS A 614 3.92 6.43 -37.47
N VAL A 615 3.99 6.66 -36.15
CA VAL A 615 4.06 5.58 -35.14
C VAL A 615 2.69 4.98 -34.86
N LEU A 616 1.67 5.82 -34.68
CA LEU A 616 0.32 5.38 -34.33
C LEU A 616 -0.60 5.27 -35.56
N GLY A 617 -0.22 5.80 -36.72
CA GLY A 617 -1.11 5.90 -37.88
C GLY A 617 -2.04 7.12 -37.81
N SER A 618 -2.41 7.65 -38.97
CA SER A 618 -3.31 8.81 -39.10
C SER A 618 -4.72 8.53 -38.56
N ASP A 619 -5.15 7.27 -38.62
CA ASP A 619 -6.45 6.79 -38.18
C ASP A 619 -6.57 6.66 -36.66
N PHE A 620 -5.49 6.82 -35.89
CA PHE A 620 -5.50 6.59 -34.45
C PHE A 620 -6.47 7.50 -33.69
N TRP A 621 -6.61 8.74 -34.14
CA TRP A 621 -7.37 9.78 -33.45
C TRP A 621 -8.86 9.80 -33.80
N GLU A 622 -9.23 9.12 -34.89
CA GLU A 622 -10.62 8.96 -35.37
C GLU A 622 -11.55 8.39 -34.30
#